data_AF-A0A7C1WG47-F1
#
_entry.id   AF-A0A7C1WG47-F1
#
_cell.length_a   1.000
_cell.length_b   1.000
_cell.length_c   1.000
_cell.angle_alpha   90.00
_cell.angle_beta   90.00
_cell.angle_gamma   90.00
#
_symmetry.space_group_name_H-M   'P 1'
#
loop_
_entity.id
_entity.type
_entity.pdbx_description
1 polymer ?
#
loop_
_entity_poly.entity_id
_entity_poly.type
_entity_poly.pdbx_seq_one_letter_code
_entity_poly.pdbx_strand_id
1 'polypeptide(L)'
;MKKKILGLVAGIALLTTSCLGPNRAFNGLNDWNDNLSENRWANEAVFIGLNIVPVYGLAYLGDILIFNSIEFWGGENPIGDGDDM
;
A
#
# COMPACT_ATOMS: atom_id res chain seq x y z
N MET A 1 -34.55 6.57 13.60
CA MET A 1 -33.68 7.33 12.67
C MET A 1 -32.18 7.11 12.93
N LYS A 2 -31.69 7.21 14.18
CA LYS A 2 -30.25 7.01 14.52
C LYS A 2 -29.65 5.67 14.05
N LYS A 3 -30.38 4.55 14.19
CA LYS A 3 -29.93 3.21 13.76
C LYS A 3 -29.80 3.04 12.24
N LYS A 4 -30.65 3.75 11.46
CA LYS A 4 -30.62 3.74 9.99
C LYS A 4 -29.45 4.58 9.47
N ILE A 5 -29.15 5.70 10.14
CA ILE A 5 -27.98 6.53 9.86
C ILE A 5 -26.69 5.75 10.16
N LEU A 6 -26.62 5.03 11.28
CA LEU A 6 -25.44 4.22 11.62
C LEU A 6 -25.17 3.10 10.59
N GLY A 7 -26.23 2.42 10.13
CA GLY A 7 -26.10 1.42 9.06
C GLY A 7 -25.69 2.01 7.71
N LEU A 8 -26.15 3.22 7.38
CA LEU A 8 -25.76 3.95 6.18
C LEU A 8 -24.29 4.41 6.24
N VAL A 9 -23.84 4.92 7.38
CA VAL A 9 -22.45 5.34 7.60
C VAL A 9 -21.49 4.14 7.56
N ALA A 10 -21.87 3.00 8.15
CA ALA A 10 -21.09 1.76 8.04
C ALA A 10 -21.04 1.22 6.59
N GLY A 11 -22.16 1.30 5.85
CA GLY A 11 -22.21 0.92 4.44
C GLY A 11 -21.36 1.82 3.54
N ILE A 12 -21.36 3.13 3.79
CA ILE A 12 -20.50 4.09 3.07
C ILE A 12 -19.03 3.87 3.42
N ALA A 13 -18.69 3.59 4.68
CA ALA A 13 -17.31 3.28 5.10
C ALA A 13 -16.75 2.04 4.37
N LEU A 14 -17.58 1.02 4.13
CA LEU A 14 -17.21 -0.18 3.36
C LEU A 14 -17.07 0.09 1.85
N LEU A 15 -17.75 1.12 1.32
CA LEU A 15 -17.62 1.55 -0.08
C LEU A 15 -16.48 2.55 -0.30
N THR A 16 -15.95 3.17 0.77
CA THR A 16 -14.81 4.09 0.70
C THR A 16 -13.44 3.43 0.82
N THR A 17 -13.38 2.11 1.00
CA THR A 17 -12.10 1.35 0.93
C THR A 17 -11.53 1.26 -0.49
N SER A 18 -12.27 1.71 -1.50
CA SER A 18 -11.93 1.54 -2.92
C SER A 18 -11.18 2.71 -3.57
N CYS A 19 -10.63 3.69 -2.83
CA CYS A 19 -10.07 4.87 -3.52
C CYS A 19 -8.69 4.59 -4.15
N LEU A 20 -7.80 3.84 -3.50
CA LEU A 20 -6.46 3.54 -4.04
C LEU A 20 -5.89 2.16 -3.67
N GLY A 21 -6.57 1.36 -2.83
CA GLY A 21 -6.03 0.09 -2.29
C GLY A 21 -4.87 0.29 -1.31
N PRO A 22 -4.48 -0.75 -0.56
CA PRO A 22 -3.50 -0.64 0.53
C PRO A 22 -2.06 -0.39 0.07
N ASN A 23 -1.74 -0.60 -1.21
CA ASN A 23 -0.41 -0.37 -1.80
C ASN A 23 0.72 -1.07 -1.03
N ARG A 24 0.54 -2.36 -0.75
CA ARG A 24 1.44 -3.13 0.12
C ARG A 24 2.86 -3.22 -0.46
N ALA A 25 3.04 -3.32 -1.78
CA ALA A 25 4.38 -3.41 -2.37
C ALA A 25 5.15 -2.10 -2.22
N PHE A 26 4.50 -0.98 -2.51
CA PHE A 26 5.09 0.35 -2.35
C PHE A 26 5.42 0.65 -0.89
N ASN A 27 4.49 0.39 0.02
CA ASN A 27 4.69 0.64 1.44
C ASN A 27 5.78 -0.26 2.03
N GLY A 28 5.78 -1.56 1.71
CA GLY A 28 6.84 -2.49 2.15
C GLY A 28 8.22 -2.11 1.61
N LEU A 29 8.30 -1.62 0.36
CA LEU A 29 9.55 -1.11 -0.19
C LEU A 29 10.02 0.17 0.53
N ASN A 30 9.08 1.05 0.89
CA ASN A 30 9.38 2.27 1.63
C ASN A 30 9.89 1.97 3.04
N ASP A 31 9.21 1.07 3.75
CA ASP A 31 9.58 0.66 5.12
C ASP A 31 10.92 -0.06 5.14
N TRP A 32 11.20 -0.91 4.15
CA TRP A 32 12.54 -1.52 3.99
C TRP A 32 13.63 -0.47 3.80
N ASN A 33 13.41 0.54 2.96
CA ASN A 33 14.42 1.57 2.72
C ASN A 33 14.65 2.47 3.94
N ASP A 34 13.61 2.78 4.71
CA ASP A 34 13.73 3.58 5.94
C ASP A 34 14.54 2.85 7.02
N ASN A 35 14.44 1.51 7.06
CA ASN A 35 15.15 0.65 8.00
C ASN A 35 16.49 0.08 7.47
N LEU A 36 16.92 0.48 6.27
CA LEU A 36 18.12 -0.10 5.63
C LEU A 36 19.44 0.28 6.33
N SER A 37 19.52 1.50 6.88
CA SER A 37 20.71 2.00 7.58
C SER A 37 20.35 3.00 8.68
N GLU A 38 21.19 3.07 9.71
CA GLU A 38 21.14 4.13 10.73
C GLU A 38 21.51 5.52 10.17
N ASN A 39 22.19 5.57 9.02
CA ASN A 39 22.60 6.81 8.38
C ASN A 39 21.55 7.30 7.37
N ARG A 40 20.85 8.38 7.71
CA ARG A 40 19.85 9.02 6.83
C ARG A 40 20.34 9.32 5.41
N TRP A 41 21.62 9.65 5.23
CA TRP A 41 22.18 9.98 3.92
C TRP A 41 22.36 8.74 3.04
N ALA A 42 22.57 7.58 3.65
CA ALA A 42 22.60 6.31 2.94
C ALA A 42 21.20 5.94 2.43
N ASN A 43 20.17 6.07 3.28
CA ASN A 43 18.78 5.81 2.90
C ASN A 43 18.30 6.78 1.80
N GLU A 44 18.70 8.05 1.87
CA GLU A 44 18.41 9.04 0.82
C GLU A 44 19.10 8.71 -0.51
N ALA A 45 20.38 8.30 -0.46
CA ALA A 45 21.10 7.91 -1.68
C ALA A 45 20.45 6.69 -2.36
N VAL A 46 19.99 5.73 -1.57
CA VAL A 46 19.25 4.56 -2.07
C VAL A 46 17.88 4.99 -2.60
N PHE A 47 17.15 5.87 -1.90
CA PHE A 47 15.88 6.42 -2.36
C PHE A 47 16.01 7.08 -3.74
N ILE A 48 17.01 7.95 -3.92
CA ILE A 48 17.30 8.60 -5.20
C ILE A 48 17.63 7.55 -6.28
N GLY A 49 18.50 6.59 -5.96
CA GLY A 49 18.88 5.52 -6.89
C GLY A 49 17.69 4.69 -7.36
N LEU A 50 16.81 4.30 -6.45
CA LEU A 50 15.61 3.52 -6.75
C LEU A 50 14.58 4.30 -7.55
N ASN A 51 14.48 5.62 -7.37
CA ASN A 51 13.63 6.47 -8.21
C ASN A 51 14.20 6.66 -9.63
N ILE A 52 15.53 6.67 -9.79
CA ILE A 52 16.17 6.70 -11.12
C ILE A 52 15.95 5.38 -11.88
N VAL A 53 15.93 4.24 -11.18
CA VAL A 53 15.70 2.87 -11.73
C VAL A 53 14.20 2.48 -11.72
N PRO A 54 13.30 3.48 -11.86
CA PRO A 54 11.88 3.47 -11.46
C PRO A 54 11.33 2.37 -10.52
N VAL A 55 12.06 1.90 -9.50
CA VAL A 55 11.59 0.80 -8.64
C VAL A 55 10.36 1.18 -7.83
N TYR A 56 10.36 2.35 -7.20
CA TYR A 56 9.18 2.87 -6.47
C TYR A 56 7.98 3.08 -7.39
N GLY A 57 8.21 3.59 -8.61
CA GLY A 57 7.16 3.78 -9.60
C GLY A 57 6.54 2.45 -10.06
N LEU A 58 7.36 1.41 -10.27
CA LEU A 58 6.89 0.09 -10.64
C LEU A 58 6.14 -0.61 -9.50
N ALA A 59 6.61 -0.48 -8.26
CA ALA A 59 5.92 -1.02 -7.09
C ALA A 59 4.53 -0.39 -6.94
N TYR A 60 4.45 0.94 -7.02
CA TYR A 60 3.19 1.67 -6.94
C TYR A 60 2.24 1.33 -8.10
N LEU A 61 2.76 1.23 -9.32
CA LEU A 61 1.96 0.86 -10.48
C LEU A 61 1.46 -0.59 -10.38
N GLY A 62 2.30 -1.50 -9.89
CA GLY A 62 1.96 -2.90 -9.65
C GLY A 62 0.86 -3.04 -8.60
N ASP A 63 0.91 -2.26 -7.52
CA ASP A 63 -0.16 -2.20 -6.53
C ASP A 63 -1.49 -1.77 -7.17
N ILE A 64 -1.50 -0.63 -7.88
CA ILE A 64 -2.74 -0.09 -8.48
C ILE A 64 -3.33 -1.06 -9.52
N LEU A 65 -2.50 -1.58 -10.42
CA LEU A 65 -2.99 -2.36 -11.57
C LEU A 65 -3.26 -3.82 -11.20
N ILE A 66 -2.45 -4.42 -10.33
CA ILE A 66 -2.41 -5.87 -10.13
C ILE A 66 -2.87 -6.19 -8.71
N PHE A 67 -2.12 -5.80 -7.69
CA PHE A 67 -2.31 -6.36 -6.34
C PHE A 67 -3.60 -5.87 -5.68
N ASN A 68 -3.89 -4.57 -5.75
CA ASN A 68 -5.13 -4.01 -5.23
C ASN A 68 -6.35 -4.50 -6.04
N SER A 69 -6.18 -4.77 -7.34
CA SER A 69 -7.24 -5.34 -8.17
C SER A 69 -7.53 -6.80 -7.80
N ILE A 70 -6.50 -7.63 -7.59
CA ILE A 70 -6.66 -9.02 -7.16
C ILE A 70 -7.34 -9.08 -5.78
N GLU A 71 -6.93 -8.25 -4.83
CA GLU A 71 -7.56 -8.19 -3.51
C GLU A 71 -9.02 -7.73 -3.58
N PHE A 72 -9.32 -6.75 -4.43
CA PHE A 72 -10.70 -6.24 -4.57
C PHE A 72 -11.67 -7.30 -5.10
N TRP A 73 -11.26 -8.08 -6.11
CA TRP A 73 -12.13 -9.09 -6.74
C TRP A 73 -12.03 -10.48 -6.09
N GLY A 74 -10.85 -10.84 -5.58
CA GLY A 74 -10.53 -12.15 -5.01
C GLY A 74 -10.59 -12.21 -3.49
N GLY A 75 -10.61 -11.06 -2.81
CA GLY A 75 -10.69 -10.97 -1.34
C GLY A 75 -9.38 -11.21 -0.60
N GLU A 76 -8.33 -11.68 -1.28
CA GLU A 76 -6.99 -11.91 -0.73
C GLU A 76 -5.95 -11.15 -1.54
N ASN A 77 -4.94 -10.58 -0.87
CA ASN A 77 -3.84 -9.92 -1.54
C ASN A 77 -2.66 -10.91 -1.69
N PRO A 78 -2.14 -11.12 -2.91
CA PRO A 78 -1.04 -12.07 -3.15
C PRO A 78 0.30 -11.63 -2.57
N ILE A 79 0.44 -10.36 -2.16
CA ILE A 79 1.61 -9.82 -1.45
C ILE A 79 1.27 -9.58 0.03
N GLY A 80 0.18 -10.16 0.54
CA GLY A 80 -0.24 -10.14 1.94
C GLY A 80 0.44 -11.21 2.79
N ASP A 81 0.98 -10.73 3.91
CA ASP A 81 1.59 -11.38 5.08
C ASP A 81 2.98 -12.01 4.91
N GLY A 82 3.98 -11.12 5.02
CA GLY A 82 5.22 -11.38 5.73
C GLY A 82 5.46 -10.25 6.73
N ASP A 83 4.91 -10.41 7.94
CA ASP A 83 5.27 -9.71 9.17
C ASP A 83 4.93 -8.20 9.26
N ASP A 84 3.65 -7.92 9.51
CA ASP A 84 3.22 -6.89 10.46
C ASP A 84 3.71 -7.23 11.88
N MET A 85 4.96 -6.86 12.19
CA MET A 85 5.52 -6.80 13.56
C MET A 85 5.83 -5.36 13.98
#